data_AF-A0A6I2UHD2-F1
#
_entry.id   AF-A0A6I2UHD2-F1
#
_cell.length_a   1.000
_cell.length_b   1.000
_cell.length_c   1.000
_cell.angle_alpha   90.00
_cell.angle_beta   90.00
_cell.angle_gamma   90.00
#
_symmetry.space_group_name_H-M   'P 1'
#
loop_
_entity.id
_entity.type
_entity.pdbx_description
1 polymer ?
#
loop_
_entity_poly.entity_id
_entity_poly.type
_entity_poly.pdbx_seq_one_letter_code
_entity_poly.pdbx_strand_id
1 'polypeptide(L)' 'MPRKKAASFEENLQELEKIVSRLEGGEAPLEEIMADYTRGMELSGKCLEALKKAEEQMDILLAENGDGSVTEQELIIDNK' A
#
# COMPACT_ATOMS: atom_id res chain seq x y z
N MET A 1 -6.26 -21.20 -18.66
CA MET A 1 -6.14 -19.73 -18.76
C MET A 1 -5.17 -19.27 -17.68
N PRO A 2 -4.16 -18.44 -17.97
CA PRO A 2 -3.24 -17.97 -16.93
C PRO A 2 -4.02 -17.01 -16.02
N ARG A 3 -4.02 -17.28 -14.71
CA ARG A 3 -4.54 -16.33 -13.72
C ARG A 3 -3.64 -15.09 -13.79
N LYS A 4 -4.23 -13.94 -14.16
CA LYS A 4 -3.55 -12.64 -14.08
C LYS A 4 -3.02 -12.53 -12.64
N LYS A 5 -1.70 -12.58 -12.46
CA LYS A 5 -1.11 -12.36 -11.14
C LYS A 5 -1.53 -10.95 -10.72
N ALA A 6 -2.10 -10.83 -9.52
CA ALA A 6 -2.26 -9.52 -8.92
C ALA A 6 -0.86 -8.88 -8.84
N ALA A 7 -0.76 -7.60 -9.19
CA ALA A 7 0.50 -6.87 -9.12
C ALA A 7 1.01 -6.86 -7.67
N SER A 8 2.32 -6.98 -7.48
CA SER A 8 2.94 -6.95 -6.15
C SER A 8 2.83 -5.56 -5.50
N PHE A 9 3.14 -5.46 -4.21
CA PHE A 9 3.19 -4.19 -3.50
C PHE A 9 4.12 -3.19 -4.21
N GLU A 10 5.32 -3.63 -4.56
CA GLU A 10 6.35 -2.83 -5.22
C GLU A 10 5.89 -2.36 -6.61
N GLU A 11 5.21 -3.21 -7.36
CA GLU A 11 4.66 -2.86 -8.68
C GLU A 11 3.57 -1.78 -8.55
N ASN A 12 2.65 -1.92 -7.60
CA ASN A 12 1.60 -0.93 -7.35
C ASN A 12 2.19 0.41 -6.86
N LEU A 13 3.20 0.35 -5.98
CA LEU A 13 3.88 1.53 -5.46
C LEU A 13 4.61 2.29 -6.58
N GLN A 14 5.34 1.57 -7.44
CA GLN A 14 6.05 2.18 -8.57
C GLN A 14 5.07 2.80 -9.59
N GLU A 15 3.91 2.19 -9.81
CA GLU A 15 2.87 2.78 -10.66
C GLU A 15 2.29 4.05 -10.04
N LEU A 16 2.06 4.06 -8.73
CA LEU A 16 1.57 5.22 -7.98
C LEU A 16 2.56 6.40 -8.04
N GLU A 17 3.85 6.16 -7.83
CA GLU A 17 4.90 7.19 -7.94
C GLU A 17 4.91 7.85 -9.32
N LYS A 18 4.75 7.05 -10.39
CA LYS A 18 4.66 7.57 -11.76
C LYS A 18 3.43 8.45 -11.97
N ILE A 19 2.30 8.09 -11.37
CA ILE A 19 1.07 8.88 -11.44
C ILE A 19 1.26 10.20 -10.71
N VAL A 20 1.79 10.17 -9.48
CA VAL A 20 2.07 11.39 -8.70
C VAL A 20 2.99 12.33 -9.48
N SER A 21 4.07 11.80 -10.06
CA SER A 21 4.99 12.60 -10.88
C SER A 21 4.31 13.25 -12.09
N ARG A 22 3.34 12.58 -12.74
CA ARG A 22 2.56 13.18 -13.84
C ARG A 22 1.61 14.28 -13.35
N LEU A 23 0.93 14.04 -12.22
CA LEU A 23 0.01 15.00 -11.62
C LEU A 23 0.74 16.27 -11.15
N GLU A 24 1.93 16.13 -10.56
CA GLU A 24 2.78 17.25 -10.15
C GLU A 24 3.31 18.05 -11.34
N GLY A 25 3.47 17.40 -12.50
CA GLY A 25 3.88 18.04 -13.74
C GLY A 25 2.84 19.02 -14.30
N GLY A 26 1.54 18.81 -14.04
CA GLY A 26 0.47 19.78 -14.32
C GLY A 26 0.19 20.10 -15.79
N GLU A 27 0.84 19.44 -16.75
CA GLU A 27 0.76 19.74 -18.19
C GLU A 27 -0.21 18.84 -19.00
N ALA A 28 -1.03 18.02 -18.33
CA ALA A 28 -1.95 17.09 -18.98
C ALA A 28 -3.38 17.65 -19.14
N PRO A 29 -4.15 17.20 -20.14
CA PRO A 29 -5.59 17.48 -20.25
C PRO A 29 -6.36 17.09 -18.99
N LEU A 30 -7.46 17.79 -18.70
CA LEU A 30 -8.27 17.53 -17.51
C LEU A 30 -8.76 16.07 -17.44
N GLU A 31 -9.17 15.48 -18.56
CA GLU A 31 -9.60 14.08 -18.59
C GLU A 31 -8.48 13.12 -18.16
N GLU A 32 -7.24 13.39 -18.55
CA GLU A 32 -6.07 12.59 -18.18
C GLU A 32 -5.72 12.77 -16.70
N ILE A 33 -5.76 14.01 -16.19
CA ILE A 33 -5.57 14.31 -14.77
C ILE A 33 -6.60 13.56 -13.91
N MET A 34 -7.87 13.55 -14.34
CA MET A 34 -8.94 12.85 -13.62
C MET A 34 -8.76 11.33 -13.64
N ALA A 35 -8.30 10.78 -14.76
CA ALA A 35 -7.96 9.35 -14.88
C ALA A 35 -6.77 8.98 -13.98
N ASP A 36 -5.69 9.76 -14.02
CA ASP A 36 -4.51 9.56 -13.18
C ASP A 36 -4.85 9.67 -11.70
N TYR A 37 -5.65 10.66 -11.30
CA TYR A 37 -6.10 10.81 -9.91
C TYR A 37 -6.90 9.59 -9.43
N THR A 38 -7.88 9.15 -10.22
CA THR A 38 -8.71 7.98 -9.88
C THR A 38 -7.85 6.73 -9.74
N ARG A 39 -6.93 6.53 -10.68
CA ARG A 39 -6.00 5.39 -10.65
C ARG A 39 -5.05 5.46 -9.44
N GLY A 40 -4.55 6.65 -9.11
CA GLY A 40 -3.69 6.89 -7.96
C GLY A 40 -4.40 6.53 -6.65
N MET A 41 -5.67 6.90 -6.50
CA MET A 41 -6.49 6.54 -5.34
C MET A 41 -6.66 5.03 -5.19
N GLU A 42 -6.91 4.31 -6.30
CA GLU A 42 -7.00 2.84 -6.28
C GLU A 42 -5.68 2.18 -5.85
N LEU A 43 -4.55 2.65 -6.39
CA LEU A 43 -3.24 2.10 -6.09
C LEU A 43 -2.83 2.39 -4.65
N SER A 44 -3.11 3.59 -4.15
CA SER A 44 -2.89 3.97 -2.75
C SER A 44 -3.67 3.05 -1.80
N GLY A 45 -4.96 2.80 -2.09
CA GLY A 45 -5.77 1.86 -1.32
C GLY A 45 -5.19 0.45 -1.29
N LYS A 46 -4.69 -0.05 -2.43
CA LYS A 46 -4.04 -1.37 -2.50
C LYS A 46 -2.74 -1.45 -1.71
N CYS A 47 -1.94 -0.39 -1.74
CA CYS A 47 -0.70 -0.31 -0.97
C CYS A 47 -0.99 -0.35 0.54
N LEU A 48 -1.96 0.44 1.00
CA LEU A 48 -2.40 0.44 2.40
C LEU A 48 -2.94 -0.92 2.83
N GLU A 49 -3.75 -1.57 1.99
CA GLU A 49 -4.27 -2.91 2.30
C GLU A 49 -3.14 -3.96 2.40
N ALA A 50 -2.13 -3.88 1.53
CA ALA A 50 -0.99 -4.78 1.58
C ALA A 50 -0.15 -4.58 2.86
N LEU A 51 0.10 -3.32 3.25
CA LEU A 51 0.81 -2.99 4.48
C LEU A 51 0.04 -3.47 5.71
N LYS A 52 -1.27 -3.22 5.76
CA LYS A 52 -2.14 -3.68 6.85
C LYS A 52 -2.10 -5.21 7.02
N LYS A 53 -2.13 -5.96 5.91
CA LYS A 53 -2.02 -7.43 5.97
C LYS A 53 -0.66 -7.88 6.50
N ALA A 54 0.41 -7.18 6.14
CA ALA A 54 1.74 -7.49 6.64
C ALA A 54 1.86 -7.22 8.14
N GLU A 55 1.27 -6.12 8.62
CA GLU A 55 1.17 -5.78 10.05
C GLU A 55 0.41 -6.86 10.83
N GLU A 56 -0.80 -7.23 10.39
CA GLU A 56 -1.62 -8.28 11.03
C GLU A 56 -0.88 -9.63 11.10
N GLN A 57 -0.12 -9.98 10.07
CA GLN A 57 0.69 -11.21 10.06
C GLN A 57 1.85 -11.17 11.06
N MET A 58 2.46 -10.00 11.24
CA MET A 58 3.56 -9.81 12.19
C MET A 58 3.05 -9.91 13.64
N ASP A 59 1.88 -9.33 13.94
CA ASP A 59 1.24 -9.41 15.26
C ASP A 59 0.93 -10.85 15.67
N ILE A 60 0.43 -11.67 14.75
CA ILE A 60 0.14 -13.09 15.00
C ILE A 60 1.43 -13.86 15.35
N LEU A 61 2.53 -13.61 14.63
CA LEU A 61 3.80 -14.29 14.87
C LEU A 61 4.42 -13.92 16.23
N LEU A 62 4.22 -12.70 16.72
CA LEU A 62 4.68 -12.29 18.05
C LEU A 62 3.91 -13.03 19.16
N ALA A 63 2.62 -13.29 18.97
CA ALA A 63 1.76 -13.98 19.94
C ALA A 63 2.10 -15.48 20.13
N GLU A 64 2.72 -16.14 19.15
CA GLU A 64 2.99 -17.59 19.18
C GLU A 64 4.31 -18.00 19.90
N ASN A 65 5.17 -17.06 20.31
CA ASN A 65 6.47 -17.35 20.94
C ASN A 65 6.39 -17.73 22.45
N GLY A 66 5.59 -18.74 22.77
CA GLY A 66 6.01 -19.90 23.58
C GLY A 66 6.36 -19.81 25.07
N ASP A 67 6.54 -18.65 25.71
CA ASP A 67 6.71 -18.57 27.18
C ASP A 67 5.50 -17.99 27.94
N GLY A 68 4.46 -17.59 27.21
CA GLY A 68 3.27 -16.95 27.78
C GLY A 68 3.46 -15.48 28.15
N SER A 69 4.62 -14.89 27.88
CA SER A 69 4.86 -13.45 27.92
C SER A 69 4.90 -12.88 26.51
N VAL A 70 3.88 -12.10 26.18
CA VAL A 70 3.88 -11.20 25.01
C VAL A 70 4.43 -9.88 25.51
N THR A 71 5.62 -9.49 25.05
CA THR A 71 6.07 -8.11 25.28
C THR A 71 5.46 -7.26 24.18
N GLU A 72 4.37 -6.58 24.50
CA GLU A 72 3.80 -5.53 23.64
C GLU A 72 4.86 -4.45 23.45
N GLN A 73 5.40 -4.34 22.24
CA GLN A 73 5.94 -3.06 21.79
C GLN A 73 4.86 -2.39 20.97
N GLU A 74 4.44 -1.21 21.44
CA GLU A 74 3.48 -0.38 20.75
C GLU A 74 4.07 0.01 19.38
N LEU A 75 3.48 -0.50 18.29
CA LEU A 75 3.74 0.02 16.96
C LEU A 75 3.15 1.44 16.88
N ILE A 76 3.95 2.44 17.24
CA ILE A 76 3.59 3.84 17.03
C ILE A 76 3.74 4.14 15.53
N ILE A 77 2.69 3.91 14.75
CA ILE A 77 2.59 4.43 13.38
C ILE A 77 2.01 5.84 13.48
N ASP A 78 2.87 6.85 13.67
CA ASP A 78 2.48 8.26 13.62
C ASP A 78 2.07 8.62 12.18
N ASN A 79 0.76 8.55 11.90
CA ASN A 79 0.18 9.00 10.65
C ASN A 79 -0.46 10.39 10.87
N LYS A 80 0.39 11.42 10.95
CA LYS A 80 -0.07 12.81 11.08
C LYS A 80 -0.57 13.37 9.75
#